data_AF-A0A1D7NHC7-F1
#
_entry.id   AF-A0A1D7NHC7-F1
#
_cell.length_a   1.000
_cell.length_b   1.000
_cell.length_c   1.000
_cell.angle_alpha   90.00
_cell.angle_beta   90.00
_cell.angle_gamma   90.00
#
_symmetry.space_group_name_H-M   'P 1'
#
loop_
_entity.id
_entity.type
_entity.pdbx_description
1 polymer ?
#
loop_
_entity_poly.entity_id
_entity_poly.type
_entity_poly.pdbx_seq_one_letter_code
_entity_poly.pdbx_strand_id
1 'polypeptide(L)'
;MPENQADKADQVSPAAPLSVHSVHLIRTAQANTLALSQMADGKANILIGATFVVFSLVITQAFSGEVKWSVICLAVTAFLSAIFAVLAITPPLRAKAVPKEQFNPLFFSHFSTISEEEWRADLIEKLRADETLYEVMLRDLYQNGQVLHRRKFRLLALAYHLFLGGLVLTLAVFVVENAV
;
A
#
# COMPACT_ATOMS: atom_id res chain seq x y z
N MET A 1 23.48 -38.05 -44.07
CA MET A 1 22.63 -38.29 -42.90
C MET A 1 22.93 -37.21 -41.89
N PRO A 2 22.04 -36.24 -41.63
CA PRO A 2 22.27 -35.21 -40.63
C PRO A 2 22.07 -35.80 -39.24
N GLU A 3 23.09 -35.63 -38.42
CA GLU A 3 23.21 -36.06 -37.04
C GLU A 3 22.25 -35.27 -36.15
N ASN A 4 21.59 -36.00 -35.27
CA ASN A 4 20.49 -35.59 -34.42
C ASN A 4 20.89 -34.45 -33.45
N GLN A 5 20.58 -33.20 -33.81
CA GLN A 5 20.71 -32.02 -32.94
C GLN A 5 19.40 -31.68 -32.20
N ALA A 6 18.51 -32.66 -31.98
CA ALA A 6 17.24 -32.45 -31.28
C ALA A 6 17.23 -32.88 -29.80
N ASP A 7 18.36 -33.35 -29.24
CA ASP A 7 18.40 -33.99 -27.91
C ASP A 7 19.28 -33.25 -26.88
N LYS A 8 19.18 -31.92 -26.84
CA LYS A 8 19.84 -31.07 -25.81
C LYS A 8 18.90 -30.04 -25.18
N ALA A 9 17.59 -30.30 -25.18
CA ALA A 9 16.60 -29.39 -24.60
C ALA A 9 16.08 -29.81 -23.20
N ASP A 10 16.34 -31.03 -22.72
CA ASP A 10 15.78 -31.53 -21.45
C ASP A 10 16.86 -32.05 -20.48
N GLN A 11 17.80 -31.18 -20.12
CA GLN A 11 18.56 -31.34 -18.88
C GLN A 11 18.21 -30.20 -17.94
N VAL A 12 17.00 -30.28 -17.36
CA VAL A 12 16.69 -29.54 -16.12
C VAL A 12 17.60 -30.15 -15.05
N SER A 13 18.73 -29.49 -14.80
CA SER A 13 19.60 -29.80 -13.67
C SER A 13 18.73 -29.89 -12.41
N PRO A 14 18.86 -30.93 -11.56
CA PRO A 14 18.11 -31.01 -10.32
C PRO A 14 18.33 -29.69 -9.57
N ALA A 15 17.24 -28.97 -9.34
CA ALA A 15 17.28 -27.64 -8.74
C ALA A 15 18.11 -27.72 -7.46
N ALA A 16 19.17 -26.92 -7.38
CA ALA A 16 20.02 -26.91 -6.20
C ALA A 16 19.15 -26.64 -4.96
N PRO A 17 19.40 -27.34 -3.83
CA PRO A 17 18.61 -27.15 -2.63
C PRO A 17 18.64 -25.68 -2.20
N LEU A 18 17.48 -25.17 -1.78
CA LEU A 18 17.34 -23.78 -1.35
C LEU A 18 18.30 -23.48 -0.18
N SER A 19 18.85 -22.26 -0.17
CA SER A 19 19.78 -21.84 0.88
C SER A 19 19.10 -21.88 2.26
N VAL A 20 19.82 -22.33 3.29
CA VAL A 20 19.33 -22.32 4.69
C VAL A 20 18.98 -20.90 5.16
N HIS A 21 19.58 -19.87 4.55
CA HIS A 21 19.30 -18.47 4.86
C HIS A 21 18.01 -17.93 4.21
N SER A 22 17.34 -18.71 3.37
CA SER A 22 16.13 -18.29 2.64
C SER A 22 14.99 -17.91 3.58
N VAL A 23 14.77 -18.70 4.65
CA VAL A 23 13.75 -18.38 5.67
C VAL A 23 14.04 -17.05 6.35
N HIS A 24 15.30 -16.79 6.68
CA HIS A 24 15.71 -15.54 7.31
C HIS A 24 15.50 -14.34 6.38
N LEU A 25 15.86 -14.47 5.10
CA LEU A 25 15.63 -13.44 4.09
C LEU A 25 14.13 -13.10 4.00
N ILE A 26 13.28 -14.11 3.83
CA ILE A 26 11.83 -13.90 3.64
C ILE A 26 11.21 -13.29 4.90
N ARG A 27 11.58 -13.78 6.09
CA ARG A 27 11.11 -13.22 7.36
C ARG A 27 11.53 -11.75 7.53
N THR A 28 12.78 -11.42 7.20
CA THR A 28 13.26 -10.03 7.23
C THR A 28 12.51 -9.16 6.21
N ALA A 29 12.25 -9.66 5.01
CA ALA A 29 11.49 -8.93 4.00
C ALA A 29 10.02 -8.71 4.42
N GLN A 30 9.39 -9.68 5.06
CA GLN A 30 8.04 -9.53 5.66
C GLN A 30 8.04 -8.47 6.76
N ALA A 31 9.02 -8.49 7.67
CA ALA A 31 9.18 -7.48 8.71
C ALA A 31 9.39 -6.07 8.11
N ASN A 32 10.23 -5.96 7.08
CA ASN A 32 10.44 -4.70 6.35
C ASN A 32 9.15 -4.21 5.69
N THR A 33 8.35 -5.11 5.11
CA THR A 33 7.07 -4.76 4.48
C THR A 33 6.05 -4.24 5.51
N LEU A 34 5.99 -4.87 6.69
CA LEU A 34 5.18 -4.38 7.80
C LEU A 34 5.66 -2.98 8.27
N ALA A 35 6.97 -2.80 8.43
CA ALA A 35 7.55 -1.51 8.80
C ALA A 35 7.24 -0.41 7.76
N LEU A 36 7.34 -0.70 6.47
CA LEU A 36 6.95 0.24 5.39
C LEU A 36 5.47 0.60 5.47
N SER A 37 4.61 -0.36 5.80
CA SER A 37 3.18 -0.10 6.04
C SER A 37 2.97 0.86 7.20
N GLN A 38 3.62 0.63 8.35
CA GLN A 38 3.53 1.49 9.53
C GLN A 38 4.10 2.89 9.27
N MET A 39 5.21 2.99 8.53
CA MET A 39 5.77 4.29 8.12
C MET A 39 4.78 5.10 7.27
N ALA A 40 4.04 4.44 6.38
CA ALA A 40 3.01 5.10 5.58
C ALA A 40 1.84 5.60 6.44
N ASP A 41 1.41 4.84 7.46
CA ASP A 41 0.42 5.33 8.44
C ASP A 41 0.94 6.54 9.21
N GLY A 42 2.20 6.50 9.66
CA GLY A 42 2.84 7.61 10.33
C GLY A 42 2.83 8.89 9.48
N LYS A 43 3.21 8.79 8.21
CA LYS A 43 3.18 9.92 7.27
C LYS A 43 1.77 10.44 7.04
N ALA A 44 0.78 9.57 6.86
CA ALA A 44 -0.60 9.96 6.69
C ALA A 44 -1.15 10.69 7.93
N ASN A 45 -0.86 10.19 9.13
CA ASN A 45 -1.28 10.82 10.39
C ASN A 45 -0.63 12.20 10.59
N ILE A 46 0.65 12.38 10.23
CA ILE A 46 1.31 13.69 10.23
C ILE A 46 0.58 14.65 9.28
N LEU A 47 0.24 14.19 8.06
CA LEU A 47 -0.46 15.01 7.07
C LEU A 47 -1.87 15.39 7.54
N ILE A 48 -2.61 14.45 8.14
CA ILE A 48 -3.93 14.73 8.77
C ILE A 48 -3.78 15.81 9.84
N GLY A 49 -2.80 15.67 10.74
CA GLY A 49 -2.50 16.68 11.76
C GLY A 49 -2.23 18.07 11.16
N ALA A 50 -1.42 18.15 10.11
CA ALA A 50 -1.15 19.40 9.40
C ALA A 50 -2.43 19.99 8.77
N THR A 51 -3.29 19.17 8.16
CA THR A 51 -4.56 19.65 7.60
C THR A 51 -5.51 20.18 8.68
N PHE A 52 -5.53 19.60 9.88
CA PHE A 52 -6.32 20.14 11.00
C PHE A 52 -5.84 21.50 11.48
N VAL A 53 -4.52 21.74 11.51
CA VAL A 53 -3.97 23.08 11.80
C VAL A 53 -4.44 24.09 10.75
N VAL A 54 -4.37 23.73 9.47
CA VAL A 54 -4.86 24.58 8.38
C VAL A 54 -6.36 24.86 8.51
N PHE A 55 -7.16 23.84 8.83
CA PHE A 55 -8.59 24.02 9.09
C PHE A 55 -8.87 24.99 10.22
N SER A 56 -8.14 24.87 11.34
CA SER A 56 -8.27 25.80 12.45
C SER A 56 -8.03 27.25 12.00
N LEU A 57 -6.98 27.49 11.20
CA LEU A 57 -6.66 28.82 10.68
C LEU A 57 -7.76 29.36 9.73
N VAL A 58 -8.24 28.50 8.82
CA VAL A 58 -9.34 28.84 7.91
C VAL A 58 -10.58 29.25 8.69
N ILE A 59 -10.95 28.49 9.73
CA ILE A 59 -12.12 28.79 10.57
C ILE A 59 -11.93 30.12 11.31
N THR A 60 -10.76 30.35 11.91
CA THR A 60 -10.46 31.63 12.57
C THR A 60 -10.62 32.81 11.61
N GLN A 61 -10.13 32.68 10.37
CA GLN A 61 -10.22 33.75 9.38
C GLN A 61 -11.65 33.91 8.82
N ALA A 62 -12.42 32.82 8.72
CA ALA A 62 -13.83 32.89 8.35
C ALA A 62 -14.67 33.67 9.37
N PHE A 63 -14.38 33.50 10.67
CA PHE A 63 -15.06 34.25 11.73
C PHE A 63 -14.68 35.73 11.80
N SER A 64 -13.53 36.13 11.25
CA SER A 64 -13.17 37.56 11.16
C SER A 64 -13.96 38.36 10.11
N GLY A 65 -14.82 37.72 9.31
CA GLY A 65 -15.73 38.38 8.38
C GLY A 65 -15.13 38.73 7.01
N GLU A 66 -13.82 38.61 6.84
CA GLU A 66 -13.13 38.79 5.55
C GLU A 66 -12.75 37.43 4.95
N VAL A 67 -13.70 36.79 4.23
CA VAL A 67 -13.39 35.55 3.51
C VAL A 67 -12.70 35.89 2.20
N LYS A 68 -11.36 35.83 2.23
CA LYS A 68 -10.48 35.99 1.07
C LYS A 68 -10.50 34.75 0.17
N TRP A 69 -10.29 34.94 -1.13
CA TRP A 69 -10.21 33.85 -2.10
C TRP A 69 -9.05 32.90 -1.80
N SER A 70 -7.96 33.44 -1.27
CA SER A 70 -6.81 32.68 -0.76
C SER A 70 -7.21 31.67 0.34
N VAL A 71 -8.08 32.07 1.27
CA VAL A 71 -8.58 31.20 2.36
C VAL A 71 -9.43 30.05 1.82
N ILE A 72 -10.31 30.34 0.86
CA ILE A 72 -11.16 29.31 0.24
C ILE A 72 -10.29 28.30 -0.50
N CYS A 73 -9.30 28.77 -1.27
CA CYS A 73 -8.35 27.91 -1.97
C CYS A 73 -7.59 26.98 -1.00
N LEU A 74 -7.11 27.54 0.11
CA LEU A 74 -6.43 26.80 1.16
C LEU A 74 -7.33 25.73 1.79
N ALA A 75 -8.58 26.11 2.12
CA ALA A 75 -9.55 25.22 2.72
C ALA A 75 -9.87 24.02 1.83
N VAL A 76 -10.12 24.26 0.54
CA VAL A 76 -10.46 23.21 -0.42
C VAL A 76 -9.29 22.25 -0.62
N THR A 77 -8.08 22.78 -0.82
CA THR A 77 -6.90 21.92 -1.05
C THR A 77 -6.50 21.13 0.19
N ALA A 78 -6.58 21.73 1.38
CA ALA A 78 -6.36 21.02 2.64
C ALA A 78 -7.42 19.94 2.89
N PHE A 79 -8.69 20.21 2.58
CA PHE A 79 -9.77 19.22 2.70
C PHE A 79 -9.56 18.02 1.78
N LEU A 80 -9.25 18.26 0.51
CA LEU A 80 -8.98 17.19 -0.44
C LEU A 80 -7.78 16.35 -0.01
N SER A 81 -6.68 17.00 0.42
CA SER A 81 -5.53 16.30 0.99
C SER A 81 -5.92 15.41 2.18
N ALA A 82 -6.68 15.94 3.14
CA ALA A 82 -7.12 15.21 4.32
C ALA A 82 -7.92 13.96 3.96
N ILE A 83 -8.85 14.07 3.00
CA ILE A 83 -9.62 12.92 2.50
C ILE A 83 -8.68 11.84 1.96
N PHE A 84 -7.72 12.19 1.10
CA PHE A 84 -6.78 11.20 0.55
C PHE A 84 -5.87 10.58 1.61
N ALA A 85 -5.46 11.35 2.62
CA ALA A 85 -4.67 10.85 3.75
C ALA A 85 -5.48 9.84 4.59
N VAL A 86 -6.74 10.14 4.90
CA VAL A 86 -7.64 9.21 5.62
C VAL A 86 -7.92 7.97 4.79
N LEU A 87 -8.15 8.10 3.49
CA LEU A 87 -8.35 6.97 2.58
C LEU A 87 -7.11 6.07 2.48
N ALA A 88 -5.90 6.64 2.63
CA ALA A 88 -4.66 5.88 2.61
C ALA A 88 -4.54 4.93 3.82
N ILE A 89 -4.98 5.36 5.01
CA ILE A 89 -4.93 4.54 6.25
C ILE A 89 -6.16 3.66 6.45
N THR A 90 -7.24 3.89 5.69
CA THR A 90 -8.48 3.11 5.81
C THR A 90 -8.28 1.68 5.28
N PRO A 91 -8.56 0.65 6.10
CA PRO A 91 -8.40 -0.73 5.66
C PRO A 91 -9.38 -1.08 4.52
N PRO A 92 -8.96 -1.90 3.54
CA PRO A 92 -9.88 -2.42 2.52
C PRO A 92 -10.97 -3.29 3.16
N LEU A 93 -12.23 -2.85 3.08
CA LEU A 93 -13.38 -3.59 3.64
C LEU A 93 -13.84 -4.79 2.80
N ARG A 94 -13.35 -4.95 1.57
CA ARG A 94 -13.83 -6.00 0.65
C ARG A 94 -12.82 -7.12 0.52
N ALA A 95 -13.14 -8.26 1.14
CA ALA A 95 -12.53 -9.53 0.80
C ALA A 95 -12.97 -9.94 -0.61
N LYS A 96 -12.04 -10.45 -1.41
CA LYS A 96 -12.32 -10.97 -2.76
C LYS A 96 -12.16 -12.48 -2.74
N ALA A 97 -13.25 -13.19 -3.07
CA ALA A 97 -13.16 -14.60 -3.39
C ALA A 97 -12.28 -14.76 -4.64
N VAL A 98 -11.33 -15.68 -4.58
CA VAL A 98 -10.42 -16.02 -5.67
C VAL A 98 -10.52 -17.51 -5.98
N PRO A 99 -10.27 -17.93 -7.22
CA PRO A 99 -10.18 -19.36 -7.55
C PRO A 99 -9.14 -20.06 -6.67
N LYS A 100 -9.35 -21.36 -6.38
CA LYS A 100 -8.48 -22.16 -5.49
C LYS A 100 -7.01 -22.13 -5.91
N GLU A 101 -6.72 -22.11 -7.20
CA GLU A 101 -5.35 -22.04 -7.76
C GLU A 101 -4.61 -20.75 -7.36
N GLN A 102 -5.33 -19.63 -7.27
CA GLN A 102 -4.79 -18.31 -6.95
C GLN A 102 -4.87 -17.98 -5.46
N PHE A 103 -5.52 -18.86 -4.68
CA PHE A 103 -5.69 -18.70 -3.25
C PHE A 103 -4.33 -18.62 -2.53
N ASN A 104 -4.23 -17.68 -1.60
CA ASN A 104 -3.07 -17.55 -0.75
C ASN A 104 -3.53 -17.69 0.70
N PRO A 105 -3.16 -18.77 1.40
CA PRO A 105 -3.66 -19.05 2.74
C PRO A 105 -3.15 -18.05 3.79
N LEU A 106 -2.09 -17.29 3.51
CA LEU A 106 -1.57 -16.29 4.46
C LEU A 106 -2.15 -14.88 4.22
N PHE A 107 -2.78 -14.65 3.07
CA PHE A 107 -3.26 -13.32 2.71
C PHE A 107 -4.67 -13.07 3.28
N PHE A 108 -4.81 -12.01 4.09
CA PHE A 108 -6.03 -11.72 4.87
C PHE A 108 -7.31 -11.67 4.04
N SER A 109 -7.25 -11.09 2.84
CA SER A 109 -8.44 -10.97 1.99
C SER A 109 -8.88 -12.30 1.38
N HIS A 110 -8.01 -13.30 1.34
CA HIS A 110 -8.33 -14.62 0.80
C HIS A 110 -8.85 -15.53 1.90
N PHE A 111 -8.09 -15.71 2.99
CA PHE A 111 -8.51 -16.63 4.05
C PHE A 111 -9.78 -16.19 4.79
N SER A 112 -10.10 -14.88 4.80
CA SER A 112 -11.37 -14.38 5.37
C SER A 112 -12.62 -14.80 4.58
N THR A 113 -12.46 -15.46 3.43
CA THR A 113 -13.58 -15.90 2.56
C THR A 113 -13.99 -17.36 2.75
N ILE A 114 -13.26 -18.14 3.55
CA ILE A 114 -13.48 -19.58 3.78
C ILE A 114 -13.56 -19.89 5.28
N SER A 115 -13.99 -21.11 5.65
CA SER A 115 -14.04 -21.53 7.06
C SER A 115 -12.65 -21.86 7.60
N GLU A 116 -12.50 -21.85 8.92
CA GLU A 116 -11.24 -22.20 9.59
C GLU A 116 -10.80 -23.64 9.25
N GLU A 117 -11.75 -24.57 9.17
CA GLU A 117 -11.48 -25.98 8.84
C GLU A 117 -10.93 -26.13 7.42
N GLU A 118 -11.54 -25.47 6.42
CA GLU A 118 -11.05 -25.50 5.04
C GLU A 118 -9.66 -24.85 4.94
N TRP A 119 -9.47 -23.71 5.59
CA TRP A 119 -8.19 -23.02 5.63
C TRP A 119 -7.08 -23.87 6.26
N ARG A 120 -7.37 -24.49 7.41
CA ARG A 120 -6.41 -25.33 8.14
C ARG A 120 -6.00 -26.55 7.31
N ALA A 121 -6.94 -27.20 6.66
CA ALA A 121 -6.67 -28.37 5.83
C ALA A 121 -5.75 -28.01 4.64
N ASP A 122 -6.06 -26.94 3.91
CA ASP A 122 -5.25 -26.45 2.79
C ASP A 122 -3.84 -26.01 3.23
N LEU A 123 -3.75 -25.30 4.36
CA LEU A 123 -2.45 -24.84 4.86
C LEU A 123 -1.57 -26.01 5.30
N ILE A 124 -2.11 -27.00 6.03
CA ILE A 124 -1.34 -28.18 6.45
C ILE A 124 -0.77 -28.94 5.25
N GLU A 125 -1.54 -29.06 4.16
CA GLU A 125 -1.08 -29.71 2.93
C GLU A 125 0.15 -28.98 2.35
N LYS A 126 0.10 -27.64 2.27
CA LYS A 126 1.19 -26.81 1.76
C LYS A 126 2.42 -26.76 2.68
N LEU A 127 2.30 -27.10 3.96
CA LEU A 127 3.40 -27.17 4.92
C LEU A 127 4.21 -28.48 4.84
N ARG A 128 3.78 -29.46 4.02
CA ARG A 128 4.42 -30.78 3.95
C ARG A 128 5.76 -30.79 3.21
N ALA A 129 5.99 -29.83 2.33
CA ALA A 129 7.24 -29.69 1.58
C ALA A 129 7.83 -28.30 1.76
N ASP A 130 9.16 -28.22 1.87
CA ASP A 130 9.86 -26.95 2.03
C ASP A 130 9.61 -26.01 0.84
N GLU A 131 9.61 -26.54 -0.39
CA GLU A 131 9.35 -25.78 -1.61
C GLU A 131 7.98 -25.10 -1.59
N THR A 132 6.92 -25.85 -1.24
CA THR A 132 5.55 -25.31 -1.17
C THR A 132 5.40 -24.31 -0.03
N LEU A 133 6.09 -24.51 1.09
CA LEU A 133 6.16 -23.54 2.18
C LEU A 133 6.78 -22.21 1.69
N TYR A 134 7.93 -22.26 1.01
CA TYR A 134 8.57 -21.05 0.49
C TYR A 134 7.70 -20.35 -0.54
N GLU A 135 7.03 -21.09 -1.44
CA GLU A 135 6.12 -20.50 -2.41
C GLU A 135 4.98 -19.73 -1.72
N VAL A 136 4.37 -20.30 -0.68
CA VAL A 136 3.31 -19.65 0.10
C VAL A 136 3.83 -18.37 0.77
N MET A 137 5.01 -18.40 1.39
CA MET A 137 5.59 -17.22 2.02
C MET A 137 5.94 -16.12 0.99
N LEU A 138 6.48 -16.49 -0.17
CA LEU A 138 6.84 -15.54 -1.23
C LEU A 138 5.59 -14.91 -1.87
N ARG A 139 4.53 -15.68 -2.10
CA ARG A 139 3.24 -15.17 -2.60
C ARG A 139 2.64 -14.17 -1.63
N ASP A 140 2.69 -14.46 -0.33
CA ASP A 140 2.22 -13.54 0.71
C ASP A 140 3.02 -12.25 0.75
N LEU A 141 4.36 -12.35 0.77
CA LEU A 141 5.23 -11.18 0.73
C LEU A 141 4.95 -10.30 -0.49
N TYR A 142 4.84 -10.91 -1.68
CA TYR A 142 4.56 -10.20 -2.92
C TYR A 142 3.18 -9.52 -2.92
N GLN A 143 2.13 -10.24 -2.52
CA GLN A 143 0.76 -9.71 -2.49
C GLN A 143 0.62 -8.56 -1.49
N ASN A 144 1.18 -8.70 -0.28
CA ASN A 144 1.18 -7.62 0.71
C ASN A 144 1.96 -6.39 0.20
N GLY A 145 3.12 -6.59 -0.42
CA GLY A 145 3.90 -5.50 -1.04
C GLY A 145 3.12 -4.77 -2.14
N GLN A 146 2.39 -5.50 -3.00
CA GLN A 146 1.57 -4.91 -4.05
C GLN A 146 0.39 -4.10 -3.51
N VAL A 147 -0.30 -4.58 -2.46
CA VAL A 147 -1.38 -3.82 -1.82
C VAL A 147 -0.85 -2.53 -1.21
N LEU A 148 0.31 -2.61 -0.55
CA LEU A 148 0.96 -1.47 0.06
C LEU A 148 1.29 -0.39 -0.99
N HIS A 149 1.95 -0.78 -2.08
CA HIS A 149 2.32 0.15 -3.15
C HIS A 149 1.09 0.75 -3.86
N ARG A 150 0.20 -0.10 -4.37
CA ARG A 150 -0.90 0.33 -5.27
C ARG A 150 -1.95 1.17 -4.58
N ARG A 151 -2.19 0.94 -3.28
CA ARG A 151 -3.26 1.62 -2.56
C ARG A 151 -2.70 2.68 -1.62
N LYS A 152 -1.92 2.27 -0.61
CA LYS A 152 -1.52 3.14 0.48
C LYS A 152 -0.57 4.25 0.02
N PHE A 153 0.54 3.88 -0.63
CA PHE A 153 1.52 4.86 -1.10
C PHE A 153 1.00 5.76 -2.22
N ARG A 154 0.16 5.24 -3.11
CA ARG A 154 -0.42 6.05 -4.19
C ARG A 154 -1.40 7.12 -3.66
N LEU A 155 -2.29 6.74 -2.74
CA LEU A 155 -3.21 7.69 -2.10
C LEU A 155 -2.44 8.72 -1.27
N LEU A 156 -1.42 8.26 -0.53
CA LEU A 156 -0.57 9.13 0.25
C LEU A 156 0.18 10.16 -0.63
N ALA A 157 0.78 9.72 -1.73
CA ALA A 157 1.45 10.61 -2.67
C ALA A 157 0.50 11.68 -3.22
N LEU A 158 -0.72 11.30 -3.57
CA LEU A 158 -1.75 12.23 -4.04
C LEU A 158 -2.14 13.25 -2.95
N ALA A 159 -2.31 12.79 -1.71
CA ALA A 159 -2.58 13.67 -0.57
C ALA A 159 -1.47 14.73 -0.39
N TYR A 160 -0.20 14.30 -0.42
CA TYR A 160 0.94 15.20 -0.31
C TYR A 160 1.03 16.20 -1.47
N HIS A 161 0.80 15.76 -2.72
CA HIS A 161 0.82 16.65 -3.87
C HIS A 161 -0.31 17.69 -3.80
N LEU A 162 -1.51 17.29 -3.38
CA LEU A 162 -2.63 18.21 -3.19
C LEU A 162 -2.36 19.22 -2.08
N PHE A 163 -1.79 18.77 -0.95
CA PHE A 163 -1.46 19.66 0.16
C PHE A 163 -0.38 20.67 -0.24
N LEU A 164 0.75 20.19 -0.78
CA LEU A 164 1.88 21.04 -1.08
C LEU A 164 1.59 21.97 -2.26
N GLY A 165 0.95 21.45 -3.31
CA GLY A 165 0.49 22.24 -4.44
C GLY A 165 -0.58 23.27 -4.02
N GLY A 166 -1.48 22.89 -3.10
CA GLY A 166 -2.49 23.77 -2.53
C GLY A 166 -1.91 24.93 -1.72
N LEU A 167 -0.87 24.67 -0.92
CA LEU A 167 -0.15 25.72 -0.20
C LEU A 167 0.51 26.73 -1.14
N VAL A 168 1.20 26.24 -2.18
CA VAL A 168 1.83 27.10 -3.18
C VAL A 168 0.79 27.92 -3.95
N LEU A 169 -0.30 27.28 -4.38
CA LEU A 169 -1.40 27.94 -5.08
C LEU A 169 -2.07 29.00 -4.20
N THR A 170 -2.31 28.69 -2.93
CA THR A 170 -2.87 29.64 -1.95
C THR A 170 -1.99 30.87 -1.83
N LEU A 171 -0.67 30.69 -1.74
CA LEU A 171 0.27 31.81 -1.65
C LEU A 171 0.23 32.67 -2.92
N ALA A 172 0.17 32.05 -4.10
CA ALA A 172 0.06 32.78 -5.35
C ALA A 172 -1.26 33.60 -5.43
N VAL A 173 -2.38 32.99 -5.03
CA VAL A 173 -3.68 33.67 -4.97
C VAL A 173 -3.64 34.84 -4.00
N PHE A 174 -3.06 34.65 -2.82
CA PHE A 174 -2.91 35.71 -1.82
C PHE A 174 -2.11 36.89 -2.37
N VAL A 175 -0.99 36.66 -3.06
CA VAL A 175 -0.18 37.73 -3.64
C VAL A 175 -0.98 38.51 -4.69
N VAL A 176 -1.69 37.82 -5.59
CA VAL A 176 -2.51 38.48 -6.62
C VAL A 176 -3.65 39.28 -5.99
N GLU A 177 -4.33 38.71 -5.00
CA GLU A 177 -5.46 39.34 -4.30
C GLU A 177 -5.07 40.61 -3.53
N ASN A 178 -3.84 40.70 -3.02
CA ASN A 178 -3.37 41.88 -2.27
C ASN A 178 -2.51 42.83 -3.13
N ALA A 179 -2.16 42.44 -4.36
CA ALA A 179 -1.45 43.31 -5.31
C ALA A 179 -2.40 44.09 -6.24
N VAL A 180 -3.67 43.65 -6.34
CA VAL A 180 -4.77 44.32 -7.04
C VAL A 180 -5.56 45.18 -6.05
#